data_AF-A0A7V3KCR6-F1
#
_entry.id   AF-A0A7V3KCR6-F1
#
_cell.length_a   1.000
_cell.length_b   1.000
_cell.length_c   1.000
_cell.angle_alpha   90.00
_cell.angle_beta   90.00
_cell.angle_gamma   90.00
#
_symmetry.space_group_name_H-M   'P 1'
#
loop_
_entity.id
_entity.type
_entity.pdbx_description
1 polymer ?
#
loop_
_entity_poly.entity_id
_entity_poly.type
_entity_poly.pdbx_seq_one_letter_code
_entity_poly.pdbx_strand_id
1 'polypeptide(L)'
;MPWRVFINITGGSQRGESYEFAQEVVLIGRSRKADLVLNDSAVSVTHCQILAGGESVEIEDLRSKNGTFVNEVPIERTGLKTGDKIQVGRTELQVRFEPLTSEIPLLSPLYESAFIAGYSDAERGLLAEEIKRSMLAERTYAFANGEELLVEMARWFEDGRSPGIIILDLKMPIINGINTAISLRAYERAYERKELIQIVFFFDPPDTEAFRKVLAFCSPSFYYPRRATIADFDHQARLMLNNLKRSLAS
;
A
#
# COMPACT_ATOMS: atom_id res chain seq x y z
N MET A 1 -1.16 8.61 4.66
CA MET A 1 -1.92 7.89 3.61
C MET A 1 -3.04 8.82 3.19
N PRO A 2 -3.22 9.13 1.90
CA PRO A 2 -4.29 10.04 1.52
C PRO A 2 -5.66 9.42 1.82
N TRP A 3 -6.61 10.24 2.24
CA TRP A 3 -7.97 9.82 2.57
C TRP A 3 -8.96 10.35 1.54
N ARG A 4 -10.01 9.57 1.26
CA ARG A 4 -11.25 10.03 0.65
C ARG A 4 -12.14 10.58 1.75
N VAL A 5 -12.61 11.81 1.57
CA VAL A 5 -13.45 12.51 2.54
C VAL A 5 -14.86 12.64 1.99
N PHE A 6 -15.84 12.12 2.73
CA PHE A 6 -17.26 12.30 2.46
C PHE A 6 -17.83 13.27 3.49
N ILE A 7 -18.54 14.30 3.02
CA ILE A 7 -19.18 15.31 3.87
C ILE A 7 -20.66 15.36 3.53
N ASN A 8 -21.51 15.10 4.53
CA ASN A 8 -22.96 15.26 4.43
C ASN A 8 -23.39 16.49 5.22
N ILE A 9 -24.20 17.36 4.62
CA ILE A 9 -24.76 18.50 5.34
C ILE A 9 -26.02 18.06 6.08
N THR A 10 -25.96 17.97 7.40
CA THR A 10 -27.05 17.47 8.26
C THR A 10 -27.93 18.57 8.84
N GLY A 11 -27.45 19.82 8.84
CA GLY A 11 -28.17 20.99 9.33
C GLY A 11 -27.79 22.27 8.59
N GLY A 12 -28.70 23.25 8.54
CA GLY A 12 -28.52 24.50 7.79
C GLY A 12 -29.31 24.55 6.48
N SER A 13 -29.04 25.57 5.66
CA SER A 13 -29.77 25.86 4.41
C SER A 13 -29.55 24.80 3.32
N GLN A 14 -28.40 24.13 3.32
CA GLN A 14 -27.98 23.11 2.35
C GLN A 14 -28.18 21.68 2.87
N ARG A 15 -29.04 21.49 3.87
CA ARG A 15 -29.27 20.17 4.47
C ARG A 15 -29.68 19.14 3.41
N GLY A 16 -29.00 17.99 3.43
CA GLY A 16 -29.21 16.86 2.52
C GLY A 16 -28.20 16.81 1.36
N GLU A 17 -27.38 17.84 1.17
CA GLU A 17 -26.30 17.79 0.19
C GLU A 17 -25.13 16.91 0.69
N SER A 18 -24.50 16.21 -0.25
CA SER A 18 -23.38 15.31 0.01
C SER A 18 -22.25 15.59 -0.96
N TYR A 19 -21.02 15.57 -0.44
CA TYR A 19 -19.80 15.88 -1.19
C TYR A 19 -18.74 14.81 -0.95
N GLU A 20 -17.93 14.56 -1.98
CA GLU A 20 -16.80 13.64 -1.94
C GLU A 20 -15.54 14.37 -2.42
N PHE A 21 -14.46 14.24 -1.65
CA PHE A 21 -13.17 14.84 -1.95
C PHE A 21 -12.06 13.79 -1.89
N ALA A 22 -11.17 13.83 -2.88
CA ALA A 22 -10.02 12.94 -3.04
C ALA A 22 -8.72 13.77 -3.13
N GLN A 23 -8.55 14.71 -2.20
CA GLN A 23 -7.43 15.64 -2.15
C GLN A 23 -6.93 15.80 -0.71
N GLU A 24 -5.67 16.23 -0.56
CA GLU A 24 -5.02 16.30 0.76
C GLU A 24 -5.56 17.39 1.67
N VAL A 25 -6.16 18.45 1.10
CA VAL A 25 -6.72 19.57 1.86
C VAL A 25 -8.09 19.92 1.28
N VAL A 26 -9.13 19.93 2.11
CA VAL A 26 -10.49 20.39 1.74
C VAL A 26 -10.78 21.69 2.47
N LEU A 27 -10.77 22.80 1.75
CA LEU A 27 -11.08 24.13 2.26
C LEU A 27 -12.59 24.33 2.35
N ILE A 28 -13.08 24.73 3.52
CA ILE A 28 -14.50 24.96 3.79
C ILE A 28 -14.71 26.44 4.13
N GLY A 29 -15.70 27.07 3.50
CA GLY A 29 -16.02 28.46 3.78
C GLY A 29 -17.13 29.03 2.90
N ARG A 30 -17.39 30.33 3.05
CA ARG A 30 -18.37 31.05 2.22
C ARG A 30 -17.81 31.50 0.87
N SER A 31 -16.49 31.52 0.72
CA SER A 31 -15.85 31.91 -0.53
C SER A 31 -16.21 30.94 -1.64
N ARG A 32 -16.46 31.45 -2.85
CA ARG A 32 -16.54 30.62 -4.06
C ARG A 32 -15.23 29.92 -4.43
N LYS A 33 -14.12 30.27 -3.76
CA LYS A 33 -12.82 29.60 -3.89
C LYS A 33 -12.61 28.46 -2.89
N ALA A 34 -13.54 28.24 -1.97
CA ALA A 34 -13.51 27.08 -1.09
C ALA A 34 -13.91 25.83 -1.88
N ASP A 35 -13.39 24.66 -1.50
CA ASP A 35 -13.77 23.38 -2.10
C ASP A 35 -15.20 23.02 -1.71
N LEU A 36 -15.56 23.23 -0.44
CA LEU A 36 -16.94 23.18 0.04
C LEU A 36 -17.44 24.59 0.35
N VAL A 37 -18.35 25.08 -0.48
CA VAL A 37 -18.95 26.40 -0.33
C VAL A 37 -20.22 26.29 0.52
N LEU A 38 -20.24 26.98 1.67
CA LEU A 38 -21.38 27.05 2.56
C LEU A 38 -22.15 28.37 2.40
N ASN A 39 -23.44 28.26 2.12
CA ASN A 39 -24.42 29.35 1.98
C ASN A 39 -24.95 29.76 3.35
N ASP A 40 -24.04 30.26 4.19
CA ASP A 40 -24.35 30.68 5.54
C ASP A 40 -23.60 31.99 5.89
N SER A 41 -24.36 32.99 6.30
CA SER A 41 -23.84 34.31 6.66
C SER A 41 -22.93 34.28 7.90
N ALA A 42 -23.07 33.27 8.76
CA ALA A 42 -22.23 33.03 9.92
C ALA A 42 -20.89 32.34 9.56
N VAL A 43 -20.68 31.93 8.31
CA VAL A 43 -19.45 31.28 7.88
C VAL A 43 -18.47 32.31 7.33
N SER A 44 -17.22 32.28 7.81
CA SER A 44 -16.11 33.07 7.27
C SER A 44 -15.81 32.75 5.81
N VAL A 45 -15.16 33.67 5.10
CA VAL A 45 -14.78 33.51 3.69
C VAL A 45 -13.93 32.24 3.50
N THR A 46 -12.90 32.09 4.33
CA THR A 46 -12.15 30.85 4.56
C THR A 46 -12.32 30.51 6.03
N HIS A 47 -13.02 29.42 6.36
CA HIS A 47 -13.45 29.15 7.73
C HIS A 47 -12.58 28.10 8.40
N CYS A 48 -12.50 26.93 7.80
CA CYS A 48 -11.71 25.82 8.29
C CYS A 48 -11.24 24.96 7.12
N GLN A 49 -10.35 24.02 7.39
CA GLN A 49 -9.89 23.05 6.41
C GLN A 49 -9.79 21.66 7.03
N ILE A 50 -10.08 20.64 6.23
CA ILE A 50 -9.81 19.25 6.58
C ILE A 50 -8.49 18.83 5.93
N LEU A 51 -7.56 18.31 6.74
CA LEU A 51 -6.26 17.80 6.33
C LEU A 51 -6.33 16.27 6.23
N ALA A 52 -6.22 15.75 5.01
CA ALA A 52 -6.43 14.37 4.61
C ALA A 52 -5.21 13.72 3.93
N GLY A 53 -4.02 14.32 4.03
CA GLY A 53 -2.76 13.76 3.50
C GLY A 53 -1.98 12.85 4.48
N GLY A 54 -2.26 12.98 5.78
CA GLY A 54 -1.49 12.36 6.87
C GLY A 54 -1.86 10.91 7.20
N GLU A 55 -1.36 10.40 8.32
CA GLU A 55 -1.77 9.09 8.86
C GLU A 55 -3.16 9.11 9.48
N SER A 56 -3.69 10.30 9.78
CA SER A 56 -5.02 10.58 10.30
C SER A 56 -5.65 11.72 9.49
N VAL A 57 -6.97 11.88 9.64
CA VAL A 57 -7.70 13.05 9.15
C VAL A 57 -7.83 14.05 10.29
N GLU A 58 -7.54 15.32 10.03
CA GLU A 58 -7.64 16.40 11.00
C GLU A 58 -8.48 17.55 10.45
N ILE A 59 -8.99 18.39 11.33
CA ILE A 59 -9.60 19.67 10.99
C ILE A 59 -8.89 20.80 11.71
N GLU A 60 -8.74 21.93 11.03
CA GLU A 60 -8.15 23.15 11.53
C GLU A 60 -9.06 24.35 11.25
N ASP A 61 -9.37 25.13 12.27
CA ASP A 61 -10.04 26.42 12.14
C ASP A 61 -9.05 27.49 11.66
N LEU A 62 -9.42 28.22 10.60
CA LEU A 62 -8.56 29.23 9.98
C LEU A 62 -8.83 30.64 10.54
N ARG A 63 -8.95 30.72 11.88
CA ARG A 63 -9.31 31.94 12.63
C ARG A 63 -10.64 32.51 12.17
N SER A 64 -11.64 31.65 12.11
CA SER A 64 -12.99 32.03 11.74
C SER A 64 -13.60 32.96 12.80
N LYS A 65 -14.63 33.73 12.41
CA LYS A 65 -15.26 34.69 13.33
C LYS A 65 -16.08 34.00 14.43
N ASN A 66 -16.68 32.86 14.11
CA ASN A 66 -17.62 32.17 14.99
C ASN A 66 -17.07 30.85 15.55
N GLY A 67 -15.85 30.47 15.16
CA GLY A 67 -15.21 29.21 15.52
C GLY A 67 -15.76 28.01 14.75
N THR A 68 -14.96 26.95 14.75
CA THR A 68 -15.33 25.61 14.31
C THR A 68 -15.52 24.72 15.53
N PHE A 69 -16.56 23.89 15.54
CA PHE A 69 -16.82 22.95 16.62
C PHE A 69 -16.88 21.52 16.10
N VAL A 70 -16.31 20.58 16.85
CA VAL A 70 -16.42 19.15 16.57
C VAL A 70 -17.14 18.52 17.76
N ASN A 71 -18.27 17.86 17.50
CA ASN A 71 -19.14 17.28 18.53
C ASN A 71 -19.44 18.28 19.66
N GLU A 72 -19.86 19.49 19.29
CA GLU A 72 -20.20 20.62 20.18
C GLU A 72 -19.02 21.25 20.95
N VAL A 73 -17.80 20.75 20.78
CA VAL A 73 -16.60 21.29 21.42
C VAL A 73 -15.86 22.22 20.45
N PRO A 74 -15.53 23.47 20.85
CA PRO A 74 -14.76 24.38 20.01
C PRO A 74 -13.33 23.87 19.82
N ILE A 75 -12.79 24.03 18.61
CA ILE A 75 -11.44 23.57 18.27
C ILE A 75 -10.62 24.68 17.60
N GLU A 76 -9.31 24.59 17.74
CA GLU A 76 -8.36 25.25 16.83
C GLU A 76 -7.85 24.23 15.80
N ARG A 77 -7.43 23.05 16.27
CA ARG A 77 -7.10 21.89 15.45
C ARG A 77 -7.36 20.60 16.23
N THR A 78 -7.92 19.59 15.57
CA THR A 78 -8.12 18.27 16.19
C THR A 78 -8.18 17.15 15.15
N GLY A 79 -7.91 15.92 15.58
CA GLY A 79 -8.18 14.73 14.79
C GLY A 79 -9.68 14.45 14.66
N LEU A 80 -10.11 14.02 13.48
CA LEU A 80 -11.47 13.63 13.18
C LEU A 80 -11.63 12.10 13.12
N LYS A 81 -12.81 11.63 13.47
CA LYS A 81 -13.28 10.25 13.30
C LYS A 81 -14.47 10.21 12.36
N THR A 82 -14.61 9.10 11.64
CA THR A 82 -15.82 8.84 10.85
C THR A 82 -17.06 8.89 11.75
N GLY A 83 -18.05 9.67 11.33
CA GLY A 83 -19.31 9.90 12.04
C GLY A 83 -19.33 11.19 12.86
N ASP A 84 -18.19 11.85 13.07
CA ASP A 84 -18.12 13.11 13.82
C ASP A 84 -18.98 14.20 13.16
N LYS A 85 -19.52 15.06 14.02
CA LYS A 85 -20.30 16.23 13.62
C LYS A 85 -19.47 17.48 13.71
N ILE A 86 -19.49 18.29 12.66
CA ILE A 86 -18.73 19.54 12.58
C ILE A 86 -19.73 20.67 12.42
N GLN A 87 -19.71 21.62 13.34
CA GLN A 87 -20.50 22.84 13.25
C GLN A 87 -19.64 23.96 12.70
N VAL A 88 -20.10 24.56 11.60
CA VAL A 88 -19.45 25.70 10.93
C VAL A 88 -20.50 26.79 10.74
N GLY A 89 -20.43 27.85 11.56
CA GLY A 89 -21.51 28.83 11.64
C GLY A 89 -22.82 28.18 12.13
N ARG A 90 -23.88 28.24 11.33
CA ARG A 90 -25.19 27.59 11.55
C ARG A 90 -25.35 26.28 10.77
N THR A 91 -24.33 25.87 10.03
CA THR A 91 -24.36 24.64 9.22
C THR A 91 -23.74 23.49 10.01
N GLU A 92 -24.46 22.36 10.06
CA GLU A 92 -23.96 21.12 10.67
C GLU A 92 -23.55 20.17 9.53
N LEU A 93 -22.35 19.61 9.64
CA LEU A 93 -21.76 18.65 8.73
C LEU A 93 -21.55 17.33 9.47
N GLN A 94 -21.73 16.21 8.81
CA GLN A 94 -21.27 14.91 9.26
C GLN A 94 -20.23 14.36 8.29
N VAL A 95 -19.10 13.90 8.83
CA VAL A 95 -17.96 13.46 8.03
C VAL A 95 -17.79 11.95 8.09
N ARG A 96 -17.30 11.38 6.99
CA ARG A 96 -16.88 9.98 6.89
C ARG A 96 -15.62 9.91 6.05
N PHE A 97 -14.69 9.06 6.44
CA PHE A 97 -13.43 8.90 5.74
C PHE A 97 -13.21 7.46 5.35
N GLU A 98 -12.61 7.27 4.19
CA GLU A 98 -12.10 5.99 3.72
C GLU A 98 -10.67 6.20 3.25
N PRO A 99 -9.73 5.29 3.50
CA PRO A 99 -8.42 5.35 2.86
C PRO A 99 -8.59 5.43 1.34
N LEU A 100 -7.87 6.33 0.66
CA LEU A 100 -7.95 6.45 -0.80
C LEU A 100 -7.49 5.16 -1.50
N THR A 101 -6.75 4.33 -0.79
CA THR A 101 -6.45 2.95 -1.17
C THR A 101 -7.57 2.04 -0.71
N SER A 102 -8.54 1.78 -1.58
CA SER A 102 -9.42 0.62 -1.48
C SER A 102 -8.59 -0.65 -1.67
N GLU A 103 -7.83 -1.07 -0.66
CA GLU A 103 -7.55 -2.49 -0.52
C GLU A 103 -8.89 -3.12 -0.16
N ILE A 104 -9.55 -3.78 -1.12
CA ILE A 104 -10.47 -4.84 -0.76
C ILE A 104 -9.64 -5.77 0.13
N PRO A 105 -9.97 -5.97 1.42
CA PRO A 105 -9.22 -6.91 2.23
C PRO A 105 -9.33 -8.25 1.51
N LEU A 106 -8.17 -8.78 1.11
CA LEU A 106 -8.08 -10.06 0.44
C LEU A 106 -8.82 -11.10 1.30
N LEU A 107 -9.96 -11.59 0.81
CA LEU A 107 -10.80 -12.57 1.54
C LEU A 107 -10.05 -13.89 1.75
N SER A 108 -9.03 -14.12 0.93
CA SER A 108 -8.06 -15.21 1.02
C SER A 108 -6.71 -14.70 0.53
N PRO A 109 -5.59 -15.31 0.94
CA PRO A 109 -4.27 -14.95 0.43
C PRO A 109 -4.22 -15.02 -1.11
N LEU A 110 -3.42 -14.14 -1.75
CA LEU A 110 -3.26 -14.14 -3.21
C LEU A 110 -2.64 -15.43 -3.74
N TYR A 111 -1.73 -16.03 -2.95
CA TYR A 111 -1.04 -17.26 -3.28
C TYR A 111 -1.12 -18.26 -2.13
N GLU A 112 -1.12 -19.56 -2.46
CA GLU A 112 -1.02 -20.62 -1.46
C GLU A 112 0.36 -20.62 -0.78
N SER A 113 1.43 -20.36 -1.55
CA SER A 113 2.79 -20.31 -1.03
C SER A 113 3.67 -19.25 -1.70
N ALA A 114 4.55 -18.67 -0.89
CA ALA A 114 5.64 -17.81 -1.32
C ALA A 114 6.98 -18.41 -0.92
N PHE A 115 7.96 -18.37 -1.83
CA PHE A 115 9.32 -18.81 -1.55
C PHE A 115 10.22 -17.58 -1.43
N ILE A 116 11.15 -17.61 -0.49
CA ILE A 116 12.09 -16.53 -0.19
C ILE A 116 13.49 -17.12 -0.22
N ALA A 117 14.40 -16.59 -1.03
CA ALA A 117 15.79 -17.04 -1.01
C ALA A 117 16.77 -15.87 -0.89
N GLY A 118 17.83 -16.11 -0.12
CA GLY A 118 18.86 -15.11 0.19
C GLY A 118 18.56 -14.33 1.45
N TYR A 119 19.12 -13.13 1.61
CA TYR A 119 19.02 -12.34 2.84
C TYR A 119 19.66 -13.02 4.07
N SER A 120 19.79 -12.28 5.17
CA SER A 120 20.09 -12.87 6.48
C SER A 120 18.89 -13.62 7.05
N ASP A 121 19.11 -14.50 8.03
CA ASP A 121 18.03 -15.24 8.69
C ASP A 121 16.97 -14.31 9.29
N ALA A 122 17.39 -13.20 9.90
CA ALA A 122 16.49 -12.20 10.48
C ALA A 122 15.63 -11.52 9.41
N GLU A 123 16.23 -11.12 8.29
CA GLU A 123 15.52 -10.49 7.16
C GLU A 123 14.54 -11.46 6.50
N ARG A 124 14.93 -12.73 6.30
CA ARG A 124 14.00 -13.77 5.80
C ARG A 124 12.81 -13.96 6.74
N GLY A 125 13.05 -14.02 8.04
CA GLY A 125 12.00 -14.14 9.05
C GLY A 125 11.02 -12.97 9.01
N LEU A 126 11.53 -11.73 8.98
CA LEU A 126 10.72 -10.53 8.85
C LEU A 126 9.88 -10.53 7.57
N LEU A 127 10.51 -10.86 6.44
CA LEU A 127 9.84 -10.90 5.16
C LEU A 127 8.75 -11.99 5.11
N ALA A 128 9.01 -13.16 5.68
CA ALA A 128 8.01 -14.22 5.79
C ALA A 128 6.79 -13.80 6.61
N GLU A 129 6.99 -13.13 7.74
CA GLU A 129 5.88 -12.65 8.57
C GLU A 129 5.09 -11.52 7.88
N GLU A 130 5.77 -10.60 7.18
CA GLU A 130 5.07 -9.53 6.45
C GLU A 130 4.33 -10.05 5.21
N ILE A 131 4.81 -11.09 4.54
CA ILE A 131 4.07 -11.77 3.44
C ILE A 131 2.73 -12.33 3.94
N LYS A 132 2.74 -13.00 5.09
CA LYS A 132 1.50 -13.53 5.70
C LYS A 132 0.59 -12.39 6.14
N ARG A 133 1.14 -11.41 6.86
CA ARG A 133 0.40 -10.24 7.37
C ARG A 133 -0.26 -9.43 6.25
N SER A 134 0.42 -9.28 5.11
CA SER A 134 -0.09 -8.56 3.95
C SER A 134 -1.07 -9.37 3.10
N MET A 135 -1.32 -10.64 3.46
CA MET A 135 -2.14 -11.62 2.72
C MET A 135 -1.63 -11.90 1.31
N LEU A 136 -0.32 -11.72 1.06
CA LEU A 136 0.27 -12.10 -0.22
C LEU A 136 0.29 -13.61 -0.39
N ALA A 137 0.68 -14.37 0.65
CA ALA A 137 0.65 -15.82 0.61
C ALA A 137 0.30 -16.46 1.95
N GLU A 138 -0.35 -17.62 1.90
CA GLU A 138 -0.72 -18.39 3.10
C GLU A 138 0.51 -18.99 3.79
N ARG A 139 1.38 -19.62 3.01
CA ARG A 139 2.60 -20.28 3.50
C ARG A 139 3.86 -19.62 2.95
N THR A 140 4.94 -19.68 3.73
CA THR A 140 6.24 -19.14 3.35
C THR A 140 7.33 -20.19 3.52
N TYR A 141 8.18 -20.35 2.51
CA TYR A 141 9.34 -21.25 2.53
C TYR A 141 10.60 -20.43 2.33
N ALA A 142 11.57 -20.58 3.22
CA ALA A 142 12.75 -19.73 3.29
C ALA A 142 14.02 -20.56 3.06
N PHE A 143 14.89 -20.07 2.17
CA PHE A 143 16.09 -20.78 1.72
C PHE A 143 17.33 -19.89 1.87
N ALA A 144 18.46 -20.48 2.24
CA ALA A 144 19.70 -19.73 2.42
C ALA A 144 20.27 -19.18 1.11
N ASN A 145 20.04 -19.92 0.02
CA ASN A 145 20.67 -19.70 -1.28
C ASN A 145 19.84 -20.30 -2.42
N GLY A 146 20.29 -20.08 -3.65
CA GLY A 146 19.64 -20.60 -4.84
C GLY A 146 19.68 -22.11 -5.00
N GLU A 147 20.70 -22.79 -4.46
CA GLU A 147 20.82 -24.25 -4.55
C GLU A 147 19.72 -24.93 -3.74
N GLU A 148 19.56 -24.55 -2.47
CA GLU A 148 18.49 -25.08 -1.61
C GLU A 148 17.10 -24.84 -2.20
N LEU A 149 16.86 -23.64 -2.76
CA LEU A 149 15.61 -23.33 -3.43
C LEU A 149 15.39 -24.23 -4.64
N LEU A 150 16.38 -24.38 -5.52
CA LEU A 150 16.23 -25.17 -6.76
C LEU A 150 16.03 -26.66 -6.48
N VAL A 151 16.64 -27.20 -5.41
CA VAL A 151 16.41 -28.58 -4.95
C VAL A 151 14.97 -28.76 -4.51
N GLU A 152 14.44 -27.85 -3.70
CA GLU A 152 13.05 -27.93 -3.24
C GLU A 152 12.06 -27.73 -4.39
N MET A 153 12.38 -26.84 -5.34
CA MET A 153 11.58 -26.62 -6.55
C MET A 153 11.47 -27.86 -7.43
N ALA A 154 12.57 -28.60 -7.62
CA ALA A 154 12.54 -29.86 -8.37
C ALA A 154 11.57 -30.87 -7.72
N ARG A 155 11.64 -31.03 -6.39
CA ARG A 155 10.72 -31.90 -5.63
C ARG A 155 9.26 -31.47 -5.79
N TRP A 156 8.99 -30.17 -5.67
CA TRP A 156 7.64 -29.64 -5.84
C TRP A 156 7.08 -29.92 -7.23
N PHE A 157 7.89 -29.74 -8.27
CA PHE A 157 7.48 -30.02 -9.64
C PHE A 157 7.26 -31.51 -9.90
N GLU A 158 8.07 -32.40 -9.32
CA GLU A 158 7.85 -33.85 -9.36
C GLU A 158 6.52 -34.24 -8.71
N ASP A 159 6.15 -33.56 -7.62
CA ASP A 159 4.85 -33.75 -6.94
C ASP A 159 3.68 -33.05 -7.65
N GLY A 160 3.91 -32.39 -8.79
CA GLY A 160 2.89 -31.62 -9.51
C GLY A 160 2.46 -30.32 -8.81
N ARG A 161 3.20 -29.88 -7.80
CA ARG A 161 2.99 -28.63 -7.06
C ARG A 161 3.76 -27.48 -7.71
N SER A 162 3.42 -26.25 -7.35
CA SER A 162 4.17 -25.06 -7.76
C SER A 162 4.01 -23.97 -6.70
N PRO A 163 5.05 -23.21 -6.38
CA PRO A 163 4.86 -21.98 -5.62
C PRO A 163 4.05 -20.98 -6.44
N GLY A 164 3.36 -20.08 -5.74
CA GLY A 164 2.68 -18.96 -6.38
C GLY A 164 3.66 -17.85 -6.75
N ILE A 165 4.55 -17.51 -5.83
CA ILE A 165 5.50 -16.41 -5.98
C ILE A 165 6.85 -16.69 -5.34
N ILE A 166 7.93 -16.15 -5.93
CA ILE A 166 9.29 -16.28 -5.41
C ILE A 166 9.91 -14.90 -5.25
N ILE A 167 10.43 -14.59 -4.05
CA ILE A 167 11.18 -13.37 -3.74
C ILE A 167 12.66 -13.70 -3.58
N LEU A 168 13.51 -13.07 -4.40
CA LEU A 168 14.93 -13.36 -4.50
C LEU A 168 15.79 -12.14 -4.14
N ASP A 169 16.76 -12.38 -3.27
CA ASP A 169 17.97 -11.57 -3.17
C ASP A 169 18.90 -11.92 -4.36
N LEU A 170 19.66 -10.96 -4.89
CA LEU A 170 20.73 -11.27 -5.82
C LEU A 170 22.02 -11.70 -5.11
N LYS A 171 22.30 -11.17 -3.92
CA LYS A 171 23.48 -11.52 -3.13
C LYS A 171 23.19 -12.76 -2.29
N MET A 172 23.26 -13.92 -2.93
CA MET A 172 23.20 -15.23 -2.28
C MET A 172 24.54 -15.97 -2.45
N PRO A 173 24.94 -16.80 -1.46
CA PRO A 173 26.10 -17.67 -1.62
C PRO A 173 25.80 -18.82 -2.60
N ILE A 174 26.84 -19.48 -3.11
CA ILE A 174 26.76 -20.66 -4.00
C ILE A 174 26.10 -20.35 -5.36
N ILE A 175 24.77 -20.21 -5.41
CA ILE A 175 23.99 -19.82 -6.58
C ILE A 175 23.27 -18.50 -6.29
N ASN A 176 23.59 -17.46 -7.05
CA ASN A 176 23.02 -16.12 -6.91
C ASN A 176 21.59 -16.02 -7.46
N GLY A 177 20.87 -14.92 -7.17
CA GLY A 177 19.47 -14.76 -7.58
C GLY A 177 19.22 -14.75 -9.08
N ILE A 178 20.17 -14.23 -9.87
CA ILE A 178 20.05 -14.21 -11.33
C ILE A 178 20.11 -15.63 -11.88
N ASN A 179 21.13 -16.39 -11.51
CA ASN A 179 21.30 -17.78 -11.95
C ASN A 179 20.14 -18.65 -11.45
N THR A 180 19.65 -18.39 -10.24
CA THR A 180 18.46 -19.05 -9.70
C THR A 180 17.24 -18.80 -10.57
N ALA A 181 16.94 -17.53 -10.91
CA ALA A 181 15.81 -17.17 -11.75
C ALA A 181 15.88 -17.75 -13.18
N ILE A 182 17.07 -17.73 -13.79
CA ILE A 182 17.30 -18.33 -15.10
C ILE A 182 17.07 -19.84 -15.06
N SER A 183 17.61 -20.52 -14.05
CA SER A 183 17.41 -21.96 -13.85
C SER A 183 15.94 -22.32 -13.59
N LEU A 184 15.21 -21.49 -12.84
CA LEU A 184 13.77 -21.66 -12.65
C LEU A 184 13.01 -21.64 -13.98
N ARG A 185 13.30 -20.67 -14.85
CA ARG A 185 12.68 -20.60 -16.19
C ARG A 185 13.04 -21.80 -17.06
N ALA A 186 14.25 -22.35 -16.91
CA ALA A 186 14.63 -23.59 -17.57
C ALA A 186 13.84 -24.80 -17.03
N TYR A 187 13.67 -24.90 -15.71
CA TYR A 187 12.89 -25.96 -15.07
C TYR A 187 11.43 -25.90 -15.52
N GLU A 188 10.78 -24.74 -15.49
CA GLU A 188 9.39 -24.62 -15.93
C GLU A 188 9.17 -25.08 -17.37
N ARG A 189 10.14 -24.85 -18.26
CA ARG A 189 10.10 -25.39 -19.64
C ARG A 189 10.28 -26.90 -19.67
N ALA A 190 11.22 -27.43 -18.90
CA ALA A 190 11.48 -28.88 -18.83
C ALA A 190 10.28 -29.66 -18.27
N TYR A 191 9.54 -29.07 -17.33
CA TYR A 191 8.31 -29.63 -16.75
C TYR A 191 7.04 -29.17 -17.48
N GLU A 192 7.15 -28.56 -18.67
CA GLU A 192 6.03 -28.13 -19.53
C GLU A 192 4.92 -27.32 -18.80
N ARG A 193 5.34 -26.43 -17.91
CA ARG A 193 4.43 -25.62 -17.09
C ARG A 193 3.61 -24.66 -17.96
N LYS A 194 2.29 -24.68 -17.78
CA LYS A 194 1.36 -23.73 -18.44
C LYS A 194 1.40 -22.34 -17.83
N GLU A 195 1.62 -22.26 -16.53
CA GLU A 195 1.69 -21.01 -15.76
C GLU A 195 3.09 -20.85 -15.18
N LEU A 196 3.71 -19.73 -15.55
CA LEU A 196 5.02 -19.34 -15.05
C LEU A 196 4.89 -18.68 -13.69
N ILE A 197 5.80 -19.03 -12.79
CA ILE A 197 5.89 -18.51 -11.44
C ILE A 197 6.28 -17.04 -11.48
N GLN A 198 5.62 -16.22 -10.66
CA GLN A 198 5.97 -14.82 -10.51
C GLN A 198 7.29 -14.69 -9.74
N ILE A 199 8.28 -14.01 -10.33
CA ILE A 199 9.58 -13.74 -9.67
C ILE A 199 9.60 -12.28 -9.21
N VAL A 200 10.10 -12.04 -8.00
CA VAL A 200 10.30 -10.71 -7.43
C VAL A 200 11.76 -10.57 -7.03
N PHE A 201 12.48 -9.69 -7.68
CA PHE A 201 13.83 -9.32 -7.27
C PHE A 201 13.76 -8.18 -6.27
N PHE A 202 14.17 -8.43 -5.03
CA PHE A 202 14.20 -7.42 -3.97
C PHE A 202 15.63 -7.28 -3.44
N PHE A 203 16.39 -6.37 -4.06
CA PHE A 203 17.82 -6.22 -3.82
C PHE A 203 18.31 -4.81 -4.21
N ASP A 204 19.57 -4.47 -3.90
CA ASP A 204 20.25 -3.22 -4.27
C ASP A 204 21.32 -3.40 -5.37
N PRO A 205 20.94 -3.55 -6.66
CA PRO A 205 21.83 -3.41 -7.80
C PRO A 205 21.57 -2.09 -8.58
N PRO A 206 22.57 -1.59 -9.33
CA PRO A 206 22.32 -0.50 -10.28
C PRO A 206 21.31 -0.94 -11.36
N ASP A 207 20.35 -0.07 -11.69
CA ASP A 207 19.43 -0.27 -12.82
C ASP A 207 20.18 -0.10 -14.15
N THR A 208 20.88 -1.16 -14.55
CA THR A 208 21.67 -1.22 -15.78
C THR A 208 20.86 -1.85 -16.91
N GLU A 209 21.19 -1.52 -18.16
CA GLU A 209 20.58 -2.14 -19.33
C GLU A 209 20.75 -3.68 -19.33
N ALA A 210 21.91 -4.16 -18.88
CA ALA A 210 22.17 -5.59 -18.73
C ALA A 210 21.20 -6.24 -17.73
N PHE A 211 20.95 -5.59 -16.59
CA PHE A 211 20.00 -6.10 -15.59
C PHE A 211 18.56 -6.07 -16.10
N ARG A 212 18.14 -5.02 -16.82
CA ARG A 212 16.81 -4.97 -17.45
C ARG A 212 16.58 -6.11 -18.45
N LYS A 213 17.62 -6.48 -19.22
CA LYS A 213 17.57 -7.65 -20.11
C LYS A 213 17.37 -8.96 -19.34
N VAL A 214 18.01 -9.09 -18.17
CA VAL A 214 17.79 -10.24 -17.26
C VAL A 214 16.35 -10.27 -16.75
N LEU A 215 15.81 -9.14 -16.29
CA LEU A 215 14.40 -9.04 -15.86
C LEU A 215 13.45 -9.44 -16.99
N ALA A 216 13.64 -8.90 -18.19
CA ALA A 216 12.83 -9.25 -19.35
C ALA A 216 12.90 -10.76 -19.66
N PHE A 217 14.09 -11.36 -19.61
CA PHE A 217 14.27 -12.80 -19.80
C PHE A 217 13.57 -13.63 -18.72
N CYS A 218 13.58 -13.16 -17.47
CA CYS A 218 12.95 -13.83 -16.33
C CYS A 218 11.45 -13.52 -16.19
N SER A 219 10.82 -12.87 -17.17
CA SER A 219 9.41 -12.51 -17.11
C SER A 219 8.49 -13.75 -16.99
N PRO A 220 7.39 -13.68 -16.22
CA PRO A 220 6.92 -12.53 -15.45
C PRO A 220 7.79 -12.26 -14.22
N SER A 221 8.31 -11.02 -14.11
CA SER A 221 9.18 -10.63 -13.01
C SER A 221 9.00 -9.16 -12.61
N PHE A 222 9.08 -8.88 -11.32
CA PHE A 222 9.13 -7.54 -10.76
C PHE A 222 10.50 -7.25 -10.14
N TYR A 223 10.88 -5.98 -10.11
CA TYR A 223 12.09 -5.52 -9.44
C TYR A 223 11.75 -4.38 -8.49
N TYR A 224 12.15 -4.54 -7.23
CA TYR A 224 12.02 -3.53 -6.19
C TYR A 224 13.39 -3.24 -5.58
N PRO A 225 13.94 -2.01 -5.73
CA PRO A 225 15.23 -1.66 -5.17
C PRO A 225 15.18 -1.58 -3.64
N ARG A 226 16.22 -2.08 -2.98
CA ARG A 226 16.44 -1.94 -1.53
C ARG A 226 17.44 -0.80 -1.28
N ARG A 227 17.15 0.18 -0.42
CA ARG A 227 18.15 1.22 -0.06
C ARG A 227 19.01 0.72 1.10
N ALA A 228 20.34 0.84 0.95
CA ALA A 228 21.39 0.17 1.74
C ALA A 228 21.41 0.36 3.29
N THR A 229 20.53 1.13 3.90
CA THR A 229 20.53 1.29 5.36
C THR A 229 19.71 0.19 6.05
N ILE A 230 20.40 -0.65 6.83
CA ILE A 230 19.85 -1.80 7.60
C ILE A 230 18.66 -1.43 8.49
N ALA A 231 18.59 -0.17 8.97
CA ALA A 231 17.52 0.31 9.85
C ALA A 231 16.11 0.37 9.20
N ASP A 232 15.98 0.02 7.92
CA ASP A 232 14.76 0.25 7.13
C ASP A 232 14.24 -1.00 6.38
N PHE A 233 14.78 -2.21 6.65
CA PHE A 233 14.38 -3.42 5.91
C PHE A 233 12.88 -3.73 6.04
N ASP A 234 12.33 -3.67 7.25
CA ASP A 234 10.89 -3.93 7.51
C ASP A 234 10.01 -2.94 6.72
N HIS A 235 10.34 -1.65 6.78
CA HIS A 235 9.62 -0.62 6.05
C HIS A 235 9.70 -0.83 4.53
N GLN A 236 10.87 -1.15 4.00
CA GLN A 236 11.06 -1.40 2.57
C GLN A 236 10.36 -2.68 2.11
N ALA A 237 10.36 -3.73 2.93
CA ALA A 237 9.61 -4.96 2.67
C ALA A 237 8.10 -4.67 2.60
N ARG A 238 7.56 -3.88 3.53
CA ARG A 238 6.15 -3.44 3.49
C ARG A 238 5.82 -2.64 2.25
N LEU A 239 6.65 -1.67 1.89
CA LEU A 239 6.47 -0.87 0.67
C LEU A 239 6.51 -1.75 -0.59
N MET A 240 7.48 -2.68 -0.66
CA MET A 240 7.60 -3.63 -1.76
C MET A 240 6.33 -4.49 -1.89
N LEU A 241 5.88 -5.10 -0.80
CA LEU A 241 4.69 -5.97 -0.81
C LEU A 241 3.42 -5.20 -1.17
N ASN A 242 3.25 -3.97 -0.68
CA ASN A 242 2.11 -3.12 -1.05
C ASN A 242 2.12 -2.75 -2.53
N ASN A 243 3.29 -2.39 -3.08
CA ASN A 243 3.42 -2.07 -4.50
C ASN A 243 3.22 -3.31 -5.39
N LEU A 244 3.71 -4.47 -4.94
CA LEU A 244 3.53 -5.74 -5.62
C LEU A 244 2.04 -6.12 -5.70
N LYS A 245 1.30 -6.08 -4.58
CA LYS A 245 -0.14 -6.34 -4.56
C LYS A 245 -0.91 -5.44 -5.54
N ARG A 246 -0.55 -4.15 -5.61
CA ARG A 246 -1.17 -3.21 -6.57
C ARG A 246 -0.86 -3.57 -8.02
N SER A 247 0.38 -3.99 -8.30
CA SER A 247 0.82 -4.38 -9.65
C SER A 247 0.21 -5.70 -10.11
N LEU A 248 -0.15 -6.59 -9.18
CA LEU A 248 -0.85 -7.85 -9.46
C LEU A 248 -2.36 -7.67 -9.64
N ALA A 249 -2.93 -6.58 -9.12
CA ALA A 249 -4.36 -6.26 -9.21
C ALA A 249 -4.74 -5.46 -10.48
N SER A 250 -3.75 -4.97 -11.23
CA SER A 250 -3.89 -4.18 -12.47
C SER A 250 -3.72 -5.04 -13.72
#